data_AF-A0A9E6ARM5-F1
#
_entry.id   AF-A0A9E6ARM5-F1
#
_cell.length_a   1.000
_cell.length_b   1.000
_cell.length_c   1.000
_cell.angle_alpha   90.00
_cell.angle_beta   90.00
_cell.angle_gamma   90.00
#
_symmetry.space_group_name_H-M   'P 1'
#
loop_
_entity.id
_entity.type
_entity.pdbx_description
1 polymer ?
#
loop_
_entity_poly.entity_id
_entity_poly.type
_entity_poly.pdbx_seq_one_letter_code
_entity_poly.pdbx_strand_id
1 'polypeptide(L)'
;MVRLVGKQSERSATLHRWLTPYQAVNAFNPSVRSRGDQVWVAFRHWGSGRRPPFEASLLSGSWDADSPAIVNLTEHARRFDVQNVADPKLLELEGEIWLTFNDGWSATENQLYLMRVTPSLGRPHRCVYGPRQAVEKNWAFFSSEGGIRALYSLNPVRVLGADMPEATDSSI
;
A
#
# COMPACT_ATOMS: atom_id res chain seq x y z
N MET A 1 22.94 7.83 14.80
CA MET A 1 21.62 7.33 15.26
C MET A 1 20.82 8.52 15.76
N VAL A 2 19.87 9.02 14.97
CA VAL A 2 19.01 10.13 15.39
C VAL A 2 18.00 9.58 16.39
N ARG A 3 18.16 9.87 17.67
CA ARG A 3 17.09 9.66 18.65
C ARG A 3 16.15 10.85 18.54
N LEU A 4 14.95 10.62 18.02
CA LEU A 4 13.85 11.58 18.12
C LEU A 4 13.41 11.61 19.59
N VAL A 5 14.07 12.46 20.39
CA VAL A 5 13.69 12.71 21.79
C VAL A 5 12.68 13.85 21.78
N GLY A 6 11.41 13.51 21.61
CA GLY A 6 10.29 14.43 21.65
C GLY A 6 9.05 13.71 22.18
N LYS A 7 8.17 14.42 22.89
CA LYS A 7 6.85 13.90 23.27
C LYS A 7 6.17 13.34 22.02
N GLN A 8 5.87 12.03 22.01
CA GLN A 8 5.04 11.46 20.95
C GLN A 8 3.70 12.19 20.97
N SER A 9 3.24 12.65 19.80
CA SER A 9 1.86 13.15 19.68
C SER A 9 0.87 12.01 19.96
N GLU A 10 -0.36 12.33 20.34
CA GLU A 10 -1.41 11.32 20.55
C GLU A 10 -1.59 10.43 19.31
N ARG A 11 -1.56 11.02 18.10
CA ARG A 11 -1.60 10.26 16.84
C ARG A 11 -0.42 9.30 16.69
N SER A 12 0.79 9.73 17.04
CA SER A 12 1.97 8.85 17.02
C SER A 12 1.82 7.71 18.02
N ALA A 13 1.28 8.01 19.21
CA ALA A 13 0.99 7.01 20.23
C ALA A 13 -0.09 6.02 19.74
N THR A 14 -1.15 6.48 19.06
CA THR A 14 -2.17 5.62 18.44
C THR A 14 -1.55 4.68 17.41
N LEU A 15 -0.77 5.20 16.46
CA LEU A 15 -0.09 4.35 15.47
C LEU A 15 0.85 3.35 16.13
N HIS A 16 1.59 3.77 17.17
CA HIS A 16 2.44 2.89 17.93
C HIS A 16 1.64 1.76 18.60
N ARG A 17 0.51 2.07 19.25
CA ARG A 17 -0.38 1.06 19.85
C ARG A 17 -0.88 0.08 18.79
N TRP A 18 -1.33 0.57 17.64
CA TRP A 18 -1.85 -0.25 16.55
C TRP A 18 -0.80 -1.17 15.92
N LEU A 19 0.46 -0.72 15.84
CA LEU A 19 1.57 -1.48 15.26
C LEU A 19 2.25 -2.41 16.29
N THR A 20 2.03 -2.21 17.59
CA THR A 20 2.65 -3.00 18.67
C THR A 20 2.36 -4.50 18.56
N PRO A 21 1.11 -4.96 18.28
CA PRO A 21 0.82 -6.38 18.09
C PRO A 21 1.66 -7.04 16.99
N TYR A 22 2.09 -6.28 15.99
CA TYR A 22 2.93 -6.78 14.90
C TYR A 22 4.42 -6.90 15.27
N GLN A 23 4.78 -6.61 16.52
CA GLN A 23 6.15 -6.47 17.01
C GLN A 23 6.94 -5.55 16.09
N ALA A 24 6.92 -4.23 16.37
CA ALA A 24 7.56 -3.17 15.59
C ALA A 24 9.01 -3.42 15.11
N VAL A 25 9.69 -4.47 15.58
CA VAL A 25 10.91 -5.03 14.98
C VAL A 25 10.75 -5.51 13.54
N ASN A 26 9.53 -5.80 13.06
CA ASN A 26 9.31 -6.43 11.76
C ASN A 26 8.37 -5.67 10.82
N ALA A 27 7.88 -4.49 11.17
CA ALA A 27 7.08 -3.65 10.27
C ALA A 27 7.99 -2.73 9.45
N PHE A 28 7.83 -2.70 8.13
CA PHE A 28 8.66 -1.89 7.24
C PHE A 28 7.89 -1.41 6.00
N ASN A 29 8.48 -0.43 5.31
CA ASN A 29 7.91 0.25 4.14
C ASN A 29 6.46 0.76 4.36
N PRO A 30 6.18 1.45 5.50
CA PRO A 30 4.83 1.92 5.78
C PRO A 30 4.39 2.99 4.77
N SER A 31 3.08 3.09 4.59
CA SER A 31 2.38 4.16 3.92
C SER A 31 1.19 4.52 4.78
N VAL A 32 1.02 5.81 5.05
CA VAL A 32 -0.03 6.33 5.94
C VAL A 32 -0.85 7.36 5.18
N ARG A 33 -2.17 7.26 5.27
CA ARG A 33 -3.11 8.30 4.83
C ARG A 33 -4.13 8.57 5.93
N SER A 34 -4.60 9.80 6.00
CA SER A 34 -5.66 10.20 6.91
C SER A 34 -6.57 11.21 6.25
N ARG A 35 -7.87 11.10 6.50
CA ARG A 35 -8.88 12.06 6.05
C ARG A 35 -9.86 12.33 7.19
N GLY A 36 -9.85 13.56 7.71
CA GLY A 36 -10.55 13.87 8.95
C GLY A 36 -10.02 13.01 10.09
N ASP A 37 -10.93 12.27 10.73
CA ASP A 37 -10.60 11.39 11.85
C ASP A 37 -10.18 9.97 11.42
N GLN A 38 -10.46 9.62 10.16
CA GLN A 38 -10.15 8.29 9.64
C GLN A 38 -8.68 8.22 9.21
N VAL A 39 -8.02 7.12 9.56
CA VAL A 39 -6.63 6.81 9.18
C VAL A 39 -6.55 5.41 8.57
N TRP A 40 -5.63 5.27 7.61
CA TRP A 40 -5.22 4.02 6.97
C TRP A 40 -3.71 3.88 7.01
N VAL A 41 -3.24 2.68 7.31
CA VAL A 41 -1.81 2.36 7.38
C VAL A 41 -1.57 1.06 6.64
N ALA A 42 -0.87 1.12 5.52
CA ALA A 42 -0.43 -0.06 4.78
C ALA A 42 1.07 -0.28 5.00
N PHE A 43 1.49 -1.51 5.28
CA PHE A 43 2.89 -1.80 5.61
C PHE A 43 3.21 -3.26 5.32
N ARG A 44 4.51 -3.57 5.23
CA ARG A 44 5.01 -4.94 5.13
C ARG A 44 5.44 -5.47 6.48
N HIS A 45 5.34 -6.78 6.66
CA HIS A 45 5.80 -7.48 7.86
C HIS A 45 6.27 -8.91 7.57
N TRP A 46 7.00 -9.51 8.52
CA TRP A 46 7.57 -10.85 8.40
C TRP A 46 6.57 -12.03 8.51
N GLY A 47 5.26 -11.76 8.55
CA GLY A 47 4.26 -12.79 8.86
C GLY A 47 4.57 -13.54 10.16
N SER A 48 4.08 -14.79 10.26
CA SER A 48 4.36 -15.69 11.40
C SER A 48 5.76 -16.31 11.37
N GLY A 49 6.45 -16.32 10.22
CA GLY A 49 7.64 -17.13 9.98
C GLY A 49 9.01 -16.45 10.16
N ARG A 50 9.08 -15.13 10.40
CA ARG A 50 10.34 -14.35 10.51
C ARG A 50 11.31 -14.52 9.32
N ARG A 51 10.82 -15.02 8.19
CA ARG A 51 11.55 -15.28 6.93
C ARG A 51 10.63 -15.01 5.75
N PRO A 52 11.17 -14.72 4.56
CA PRO A 52 10.37 -14.60 3.34
C PRO A 52 9.49 -15.84 3.10
N PRO A 53 8.33 -15.67 2.44
CA PRO A 53 7.82 -14.42 1.86
C PRO A 53 7.27 -13.45 2.93
N PHE A 54 7.58 -12.16 2.78
CA PHE A 54 7.00 -11.12 3.63
C PHE A 54 5.55 -10.87 3.24
N GLU A 55 4.71 -10.58 4.21
CA GLU A 55 3.31 -10.22 4.01
C GLU A 55 3.11 -8.70 4.06
N ALA A 56 1.93 -8.26 3.69
CA ALA A 56 1.48 -6.89 3.84
C ALA A 56 0.11 -6.85 4.51
N SER A 57 -0.10 -5.83 5.34
CA SER A 57 -1.36 -5.59 6.04
C SER A 57 -1.80 -4.14 5.87
N LEU A 58 -3.11 -3.95 5.96
CA LEU A 58 -3.77 -2.65 6.06
C LEU A 58 -4.45 -2.54 7.42
N LEU A 59 -4.14 -1.47 8.15
CA LEU A 59 -4.88 -1.04 9.33
C LEU A 59 -5.79 0.12 8.94
N SER A 60 -7.01 0.15 9.45
CA SER A 60 -7.91 1.28 9.29
C SER A 60 -8.76 1.51 10.53
N GLY A 61 -8.92 2.76 10.93
CA GLY A 61 -9.78 3.13 12.05
C GLY A 61 -9.80 4.64 12.25
N SER A 62 -10.54 5.08 13.26
CA SER A 62 -10.50 6.45 13.74
C SER A 62 -9.26 6.70 14.63
N TRP A 63 -8.77 7.93 14.77
CA TRP A 63 -7.61 8.22 15.63
C TRP A 63 -7.84 7.93 17.11
N ASP A 64 -9.10 7.98 17.54
CA ASP A 64 -9.55 7.70 18.91
C ASP A 64 -9.87 6.22 19.14
N ALA A 65 -9.85 5.38 18.10
CA ALA A 65 -10.15 3.97 18.23
C ALA A 65 -9.02 3.22 18.97
N ASP A 66 -9.42 2.42 19.96
CA ASP A 66 -8.50 1.57 20.74
C ASP A 66 -7.79 0.55 19.85
N SER A 67 -8.51 -0.01 18.87
CA SER A 67 -8.00 -1.00 17.92
C SER A 67 -8.44 -0.68 16.49
N PRO A 68 -7.57 -0.86 15.49
CA PRO A 68 -7.96 -0.71 14.10
C PRO A 68 -8.65 -1.97 13.57
N ALA A 69 -9.44 -1.82 12.52
CA ALA A 69 -9.73 -2.93 11.62
C ALA A 69 -8.45 -3.34 10.89
N ILE A 70 -8.29 -4.64 10.67
CA ILE A 70 -7.07 -5.24 10.12
C ILE A 70 -7.45 -6.09 8.91
N VAL A 71 -6.69 -5.92 7.83
CA VAL A 71 -6.77 -6.78 6.65
C VAL A 71 -5.37 -7.28 6.29
N ASN A 72 -5.23 -8.60 6.09
CA ASN A 72 -4.07 -9.18 5.44
C ASN A 72 -4.18 -8.97 3.92
N LEU A 73 -3.45 -7.99 3.39
CA LEU A 73 -3.49 -7.63 1.96
C LEU A 73 -2.94 -8.76 1.09
N THR A 74 -1.94 -9.50 1.59
CA THR A 74 -1.36 -10.63 0.85
C THR A 74 -2.35 -11.78 0.72
N GLU A 75 -3.07 -12.12 1.80
CA GLU A 75 -4.13 -13.13 1.76
C GLU A 75 -5.27 -12.70 0.83
N HIS A 76 -5.70 -11.43 0.91
CA HIS A 76 -6.73 -10.90 0.03
C HIS A 76 -6.32 -10.97 -1.45
N ALA A 77 -5.11 -10.54 -1.78
CA ALA A 77 -4.59 -10.54 -3.14
C ALA A 77 -4.47 -11.95 -3.74
N ARG A 78 -4.13 -12.95 -2.93
CA ARG A 78 -4.05 -14.37 -3.35
C ARG A 78 -5.38 -14.93 -3.82
N ARG A 79 -6.50 -14.40 -3.35
CA ARG A 79 -7.86 -14.78 -3.83
C ARG A 79 -8.10 -14.36 -5.28
N PHE A 80 -7.25 -13.50 -5.83
CA PHE A 80 -7.28 -12.99 -7.20
C PHE A 80 -5.98 -13.34 -7.97
N ASP A 81 -5.35 -14.46 -7.60
CA ASP A 81 -4.11 -14.99 -8.23
C ASP A 81 -2.87 -14.09 -8.11
N VAL A 82 -2.88 -13.10 -7.21
CA VAL A 82 -1.73 -12.24 -6.94
C VAL A 82 -0.99 -12.73 -5.69
N GLN A 83 0.16 -13.37 -5.89
CA GLN A 83 0.85 -14.14 -4.84
C GLN A 83 1.45 -13.30 -3.71
N ASN A 84 1.81 -12.05 -4.01
CA ASN A 84 2.58 -11.20 -3.13
C ASN A 84 2.14 -9.73 -3.24
N VAL A 85 2.16 -9.03 -2.11
CA VAL A 85 1.92 -7.59 -2.01
C VAL A 85 3.18 -6.96 -1.43
N ALA A 86 3.99 -6.37 -2.30
CA ALA A 86 5.21 -5.69 -1.94
C ALA A 86 5.08 -4.18 -2.08
N ASP A 87 5.69 -3.50 -1.11
CA ASP A 87 5.82 -2.06 -0.99
C ASP A 87 4.50 -1.29 -1.18
N PRO A 88 3.44 -1.62 -0.40
CA PRO A 88 2.14 -0.98 -0.54
C PRO A 88 2.26 0.54 -0.33
N LYS A 89 1.58 1.31 -1.19
CA LYS A 89 1.48 2.77 -1.12
C LYS A 89 0.03 3.20 -1.20
N LEU A 90 -0.42 3.93 -0.19
CA LEU A 90 -1.73 4.54 -0.15
C LEU A 90 -1.72 5.86 -0.91
N LEU A 91 -2.74 6.08 -1.72
CA LEU A 91 -3.01 7.31 -2.45
C LEU A 91 -4.49 7.64 -2.42
N GLU A 92 -4.79 8.91 -2.65
CA GLU A 92 -6.17 9.37 -2.84
C GLU A 92 -6.39 9.61 -4.34
N LEU A 93 -7.44 9.02 -4.90
CA LEU A 93 -7.88 9.23 -6.27
C LEU A 93 -9.39 9.46 -6.23
N GLU A 94 -9.85 10.56 -6.83
CA GLU A 94 -11.29 10.87 -6.98
C GLU A 94 -12.06 10.82 -5.65
N GLY A 95 -11.42 11.19 -4.53
CA GLY A 95 -12.03 11.16 -3.21
C GLY A 95 -12.15 9.76 -2.58
N GLU A 96 -11.48 8.76 -3.14
CA GLU A 96 -11.35 7.42 -2.57
C GLU A 96 -9.89 7.14 -2.19
N ILE A 97 -9.70 6.30 -1.17
CA ILE A 97 -8.39 5.73 -0.84
C ILE A 97 -8.17 4.50 -1.71
N TRP A 98 -7.02 4.49 -2.36
CA TRP A 98 -6.51 3.40 -3.16
C TRP A 98 -5.17 2.93 -2.60
N LEU A 99 -4.77 1.74 -3.01
CA LEU A 99 -3.50 1.13 -2.71
C LEU A 99 -2.80 0.73 -4.01
N THR A 100 -1.53 1.09 -4.16
CA THR A 100 -0.66 0.52 -5.19
C THR A 100 0.38 -0.38 -4.57
N PHE A 101 0.80 -1.39 -5.30
CA PHE A 101 1.85 -2.32 -4.87
C PHE A 101 2.51 -3.01 -6.07
N ASN A 102 3.63 -3.68 -5.84
CA ASN A 102 4.22 -4.60 -6.81
C ASN A 102 4.19 -6.04 -6.27
N ASP A 103 4.40 -7.04 -7.12
CA ASP A 103 4.48 -8.46 -6.72
C ASP A 103 5.87 -8.89 -6.22
N GLY A 104 6.80 -7.95 -6.04
CA GLY A 104 8.13 -8.18 -5.48
C GLY A 104 9.24 -8.21 -6.52
N TRP A 105 10.27 -9.02 -6.27
CA TRP A 105 11.38 -9.20 -7.21
C TRP A 105 11.02 -10.26 -8.25
N SER A 106 11.42 -10.04 -9.50
CA SER A 106 11.24 -10.96 -10.61
C SER A 106 12.48 -10.93 -11.50
N ALA A 107 12.85 -12.05 -12.12
CA ALA A 107 13.99 -12.08 -13.03
C ALA A 107 13.71 -11.35 -14.36
N THR A 108 12.43 -11.25 -14.74
CA THR A 108 11.99 -10.66 -16.02
C THR A 108 11.27 -9.35 -15.84
N GLU A 109 10.27 -9.31 -14.94
CA GLU A 109 9.44 -8.12 -14.72
C GLU A 109 8.58 -8.27 -13.46
N ASN A 110 8.55 -7.27 -12.57
CA ASN A 110 7.64 -7.27 -11.40
C ASN A 110 6.31 -6.60 -11.72
N GLN A 111 5.17 -7.25 -11.55
CA GLN A 111 3.88 -6.66 -11.94
C GLN A 111 3.43 -5.57 -10.96
N LEU A 112 2.83 -4.50 -11.50
CA LEU A 112 2.30 -3.39 -10.71
C LEU A 112 0.78 -3.49 -10.61
N TYR A 113 0.26 -3.19 -9.44
CA TYR A 113 -1.17 -3.31 -9.15
C TYR A 113 -1.71 -2.05 -8.51
N LEU A 114 -2.98 -1.79 -8.78
CA LEU A 114 -3.82 -0.81 -8.10
C LEU A 114 -5.03 -1.55 -7.51
N MET A 115 -5.41 -1.21 -6.28
CA MET A 115 -6.53 -1.82 -5.58
C MET A 115 -7.27 -0.77 -4.78
N ARG A 116 -8.60 -0.73 -4.91
CA ARG A 116 -9.45 0.18 -4.13
C ARG A 116 -9.45 -0.23 -2.65
N VAL A 117 -9.37 0.73 -1.74
CA VAL A 117 -9.44 0.51 -0.28
C VAL A 117 -10.77 1.00 0.29
N THR A 118 -11.28 2.13 -0.20
CA THR A 118 -12.58 2.69 0.20
C THR A 118 -13.49 2.85 -1.03
N PRO A 119 -14.82 2.69 -0.90
CA PRO A 119 -15.56 2.40 0.34
C PRO A 119 -15.38 0.97 0.84
N SER A 120 -14.93 0.07 -0.02
CA SER A 120 -14.62 -1.32 0.31
C SER A 120 -13.37 -1.77 -0.43
N LEU A 121 -12.71 -2.79 0.14
CA LEU A 121 -11.51 -3.37 -0.44
C LEU A 121 -11.86 -4.10 -1.74
N GLY A 122 -11.35 -3.60 -2.86
CA GLY A 122 -11.60 -4.15 -4.19
C GLY A 122 -10.65 -5.27 -4.58
N ARG A 123 -10.81 -5.79 -5.79
CA ARG A 123 -9.84 -6.69 -6.42
C ARG A 123 -8.57 -5.92 -6.84
N PRO A 124 -7.37 -6.53 -6.83
CA PRO A 124 -6.21 -5.96 -7.49
C PRO A 124 -6.39 -5.87 -9.01
N HIS A 125 -6.10 -4.72 -9.59
CA HIS A 125 -6.05 -4.50 -11.03
C HIS A 125 -4.58 -4.33 -11.45
N ARG A 126 -4.13 -5.17 -12.40
CA ARG A 126 -2.78 -5.05 -12.94
C ARG A 126 -2.67 -3.79 -13.81
N CYS A 127 -1.75 -2.90 -13.47
CA CYS A 127 -1.43 -1.73 -14.28
C CYS A 127 -0.44 -2.12 -15.38
N VAL A 128 -0.83 -1.93 -16.64
CA VAL A 128 0.04 -2.16 -17.79
C VAL A 128 0.66 -0.83 -18.21
N TYR A 129 1.94 -0.65 -17.89
CA TYR A 129 2.70 0.53 -18.26
C TYR A 129 3.59 0.25 -19.48
N GLY A 130 3.68 1.23 -20.40
CA GLY A 130 4.64 1.24 -21.50
C GLY A 130 6.11 1.23 -21.02
N PRO A 131 7.09 1.18 -21.93
CA PRO A 131 8.37 0.51 -21.72
C PRO A 131 9.03 0.85 -20.38
N ARG A 132 9.09 -0.14 -19.50
CA ARG A 132 9.62 -0.04 -18.13
C ARG A 132 10.83 -0.96 -17.93
N GLN A 133 11.62 -0.69 -16.89
CA GLN A 133 12.64 -1.65 -16.45
C GLN A 133 11.96 -2.84 -15.75
N ALA A 134 12.60 -4.00 -15.87
CA ALA A 134 12.15 -5.27 -15.29
C ALA A 134 11.85 -5.19 -13.79
N VAL A 135 12.77 -4.59 -13.03
CA VAL A 135 12.70 -4.59 -11.56
C VAL A 135 13.04 -3.21 -11.05
N GLU A 136 12.03 -2.43 -10.69
CA GLU A 136 12.21 -1.23 -9.89
C GLU A 136 11.02 -1.04 -8.94
N LYS A 137 11.28 -0.34 -7.83
CA LYS A 137 10.26 0.00 -6.85
C LYS A 137 9.46 1.19 -7.35
N ASN A 138 8.14 1.11 -7.24
CA ASN A 138 7.26 2.24 -7.55
C ASN A 138 7.34 3.25 -6.41
N TRP A 139 7.56 4.52 -6.71
CA TRP A 139 7.74 5.55 -5.68
C TRP A 139 6.44 6.27 -5.34
N ALA A 140 5.64 6.59 -6.36
CA ALA A 140 4.36 7.28 -6.19
C ALA A 140 3.44 7.03 -7.39
N PHE A 141 2.14 7.14 -7.16
CA PHE A 141 1.11 7.16 -8.19
C PHE A 141 0.28 8.44 -8.03
N PHE A 142 -0.22 9.00 -9.12
CA PHE A 142 -1.03 10.22 -9.12
C PHE A 142 -1.94 10.26 -10.36
N SER A 143 -3.08 10.95 -10.27
CA SER A 143 -3.93 11.20 -11.43
C SER A 143 -3.45 12.42 -12.21
N SER A 144 -3.52 12.35 -13.55
CA SER A 144 -3.26 13.48 -14.44
C SER A 144 -3.89 13.19 -15.80
N GLU A 145 -4.57 14.19 -16.39
CA GLU A 145 -5.14 14.10 -17.75
C GLU A 145 -6.10 12.92 -17.96
N GLY A 146 -6.89 12.55 -16.94
CA GLY A 146 -7.85 11.44 -17.03
C GLY A 146 -7.25 10.03 -16.92
N GLY A 147 -5.95 9.91 -16.63
CA GLY A 147 -5.27 8.64 -16.45
C GLY A 147 -4.46 8.56 -15.14
N ILE A 148 -3.96 7.35 -14.84
CA ILE A 148 -3.06 7.11 -13.72
C ILE A 148 -1.62 7.22 -14.20
N ARG A 149 -0.85 8.05 -13.51
CA ARG A 149 0.58 8.17 -13.69
C ARG A 149 1.32 7.51 -12.52
N ALA A 150 2.48 6.93 -12.82
CA ALA A 150 3.40 6.40 -11.82
C ALA A 150 4.77 7.09 -11.95
N LEU A 151 5.31 7.56 -10.82
CA LEU A 151 6.68 8.07 -10.72
C LEU A 151 7.63 6.88 -10.63
N TYR A 152 8.53 6.78 -11.61
CA TYR A 152 9.34 5.61 -11.88
C TYR A 152 10.81 6.00 -12.13
N SER A 153 11.75 5.27 -11.53
CA SER A 153 13.20 5.55 -11.53
C SER A 153 13.61 6.95 -11.02
N LEU A 154 14.76 7.05 -10.36
CA LEU A 154 15.34 8.34 -9.94
C LEU A 154 16.42 8.85 -10.90
N ASN A 155 16.86 8.04 -11.88
CA ASN A 155 17.90 8.45 -12.81
C ASN A 155 17.87 7.69 -14.15
N PRO A 156 17.32 8.27 -15.24
CA PRO A 156 16.54 9.51 -15.25
C PRO A 156 15.16 9.29 -14.60
N VAL A 157 14.57 10.34 -14.04
CA VAL A 157 13.16 10.29 -13.60
C VAL A 157 12.27 10.02 -14.81
N ARG A 158 11.41 9.00 -14.71
CA ARG A 158 10.42 8.65 -15.73
C ARG A 158 9.01 8.72 -15.14
N VAL A 159 8.07 9.19 -15.95
CA VAL A 159 6.64 9.16 -15.63
C VAL A 159 5.97 8.17 -16.58
N LEU A 160 5.37 7.12 -16.03
CA LEU A 160 4.65 6.10 -16.80
C LEU A 160 3.15 6.38 -16.73
N GLY A 161 2.39 6.12 -17.81
CA GLY A 161 0.93 6.29 -17.87
C GLY A 161 0.19 4.98 -18.10
N ALA A 162 -0.98 4.84 -17.46
CA ALA A 162 -1.93 3.75 -17.62
C ALA A 162 -3.37 4.26 -17.48
N ASP A 163 -4.32 3.50 -18.02
CA ASP A 163 -5.75 3.81 -17.91
C ASP A 163 -6.25 3.60 -16.47
N MET A 164 -7.21 4.44 -16.04
CA MET A 164 -7.92 4.24 -14.78
C MET A 164 -8.78 2.96 -14.89
N PRO A 165 -8.67 2.01 -13.95
CA PRO A 165 -9.62 0.92 -13.90
C PRO A 165 -11.00 1.44 -13.51
N GLU A 166 -12.04 1.00 -14.22
CA GLU A 166 -13.43 1.27 -13.85
C GLU A 166 -13.72 0.70 -12.46
N ALA A 167 -14.36 1.49 -11.59
CA ALA A 167 -14.83 1.05 -10.31
C ALA A 167 -16.01 0.07 -10.51
N THR A 168 -15.73 -1.24 -10.57
CA THR A 168 -16.79 -2.24 -10.62
C THR A 168 -17.37 -2.44 -9.22
N ASP A 169 -18.63 -2.08 -9.03
CA ASP A 169 -19.38 -2.37 -7.81
C ASP A 169 -19.43 -3.87 -7.57
N SER A 170 -19.03 -4.28 -6.37
CA SER A 170 -19.05 -5.67 -5.93
C SER A 170 -20.29 -5.86 -5.05
N SER A 171 -21.44 -6.09 -5.68
CA SER A 171 -22.62 -6.64 -5.01
C SER A 171 -22.49 -8.16 -4.93
N ILE A 172 -22.16 -8.66 -3.73
CA ILE A 172 -22.52 -10.01 -3.25
C ILE A 172 -23.14 -9.82 -1.86
#